data_AF-A0A9D3WNA8-F1
#
_entry.id   AF-A0A9D3WNA8-F1
#
_cell.length_a   1.000
_cell.length_b   1.000
_cell.length_c   1.000
_cell.angle_alpha   90.00
_cell.angle_beta   90.00
_cell.angle_gamma   90.00
#
_symmetry.space_group_name_H-M   'P 1'
#
loop_
_entity.id
_entity.type
_entity.pdbx_description
1 polymer ?
#
loop_
_entity_poly.entity_id
_entity_poly.type
_entity_poly.pdbx_seq_one_letter_code
_entity_poly.pdbx_strand_id
1 'polypeptide(L)'
;MEMEGIARAYFQNLFLTGNMAINEQLIMSIDCCVYEEDNRKLLASYTGEEVREALFGMGSTKAPGEDGFPAFFYQKCWNIIGEDVVSFCLSLLNGDMEVSQINSTHIVFIPKITNPSNLTHFRPISLCNVVYKILAKTIANRLRGVIDKCIEEAQSTFVPRRLIPDNVLLAYEILHSLKQTRLGKKGFMAVKLDMSKAYDRVE
;
A
#
# COMPACT_ATOMS: atom_id res chain seq x y z
N MET A 1 22.48 21.63 -3.26
CA MET A 1 21.89 21.87 -4.60
C MET A 1 22.17 20.70 -5.55
N GLU A 2 23.41 20.22 -5.69
CA GLU A 2 23.73 19.13 -6.63
C GLU A 2 23.18 17.75 -6.22
N MET A 3 23.34 17.34 -4.95
CA MET A 3 22.79 16.05 -4.45
C MET A 3 21.25 15.97 -4.48
N GLU A 4 20.56 17.08 -4.21
CA GLU A 4 19.11 17.14 -4.26
C GLU A 4 18.60 16.94 -5.69
N GLY A 5 19.25 17.58 -6.68
CA GLY A 5 18.94 17.41 -8.09
C GLY A 5 19.17 15.97 -8.56
N ILE A 6 20.29 15.35 -8.17
CA ILE A 6 20.60 13.95 -8.49
C ILE A 6 19.55 13.01 -7.88
N ALA A 7 19.19 13.23 -6.62
CA ALA A 7 18.18 12.41 -5.94
C ALA A 7 16.80 12.57 -6.58
N ARG A 8 16.38 13.82 -6.86
CA ARG A 8 15.09 14.11 -7.51
C ARG A 8 15.01 13.45 -8.88
N ALA A 9 16.04 13.60 -9.72
CA ALA A 9 16.08 12.98 -11.04
C ALA A 9 16.05 11.44 -10.96
N TYR A 10 16.79 10.85 -10.01
CA TYR A 10 16.80 9.40 -9.82
C TYR A 10 15.41 8.87 -9.44
N PHE A 11 14.71 9.49 -8.49
CA PHE A 11 13.39 9.04 -8.05
C PHE A 11 12.28 9.37 -9.03
N GLN A 12 12.33 10.53 -9.70
CA GLN A 12 11.42 10.81 -10.80
C GLN A 12 11.53 9.75 -11.89
N ASN A 13 12.75 9.39 -12.31
CA ASN A 13 12.94 8.31 -13.28
C ASN A 13 12.53 6.94 -12.75
N LEU A 14 12.70 6.68 -11.45
CA LEU A 14 12.28 5.42 -10.84
C LEU A 14 10.76 5.26 -10.81
N PHE A 15 10.02 6.35 -10.61
CA PHE A 15 8.56 6.38 -10.56
C PHE A 15 7.89 6.68 -11.92
N LEU A 16 8.67 6.87 -12.99
CA LEU A 16 8.13 6.95 -14.35
C LEU A 16 7.71 5.55 -14.79
N THR A 17 6.47 5.44 -15.28
CA THR A 17 5.91 4.21 -15.83
C THR A 17 6.73 3.73 -17.03
N GLY A 18 7.17 2.48 -16.98
CA GLY A 18 7.63 1.72 -18.13
C GLY A 18 6.47 1.47 -19.08
N ASN A 19 6.71 1.64 -20.39
CA ASN A 19 5.71 1.44 -21.43
C ASN A 19 5.40 -0.08 -21.63
N MET A 20 4.93 -0.77 -20.59
CA MET A 20 4.50 -2.17 -20.69
C MET A 20 3.03 -2.24 -21.05
N ALA A 21 2.75 -2.87 -22.20
CA ALA A 21 1.38 -3.20 -22.58
C ALA A 21 0.83 -4.25 -21.60
N ILE A 22 -0.35 -3.96 -21.04
CA ILE A 22 -1.08 -4.90 -20.19
C ILE A 22 -1.43 -6.12 -21.05
N ASN A 23 -1.01 -7.31 -20.61
CA ASN A 23 -1.38 -8.55 -21.28
C ASN A 23 -2.82 -8.93 -20.93
N GLU A 24 -3.77 -8.58 -21.80
CA GLU A 24 -5.19 -8.87 -21.62
C GLU A 24 -5.48 -10.37 -21.41
N GLN A 25 -4.69 -11.27 -22.02
CA GLN A 25 -4.86 -12.72 -21.83
C GLN A 25 -4.58 -13.15 -20.39
N LEU A 26 -3.64 -12.49 -19.71
CA LEU A 26 -3.34 -12.75 -18.30
C LEU A 26 -4.50 -12.29 -17.41
N ILE A 27 -5.08 -11.12 -17.70
CA ILE A 27 -6.23 -10.60 -16.93
C ILE A 27 -7.43 -11.53 -17.08
N MET A 28 -7.69 -12.03 -18.29
CA MET A 28 -8.78 -12.98 -18.54
C MET A 28 -8.60 -14.33 -17.84
N SER A 29 -7.38 -14.66 -17.39
CA SER A 29 -7.10 -15.90 -16.64
C SER A 29 -7.33 -15.78 -15.13
N ILE A 30 -7.62 -14.57 -14.64
CA ILE A 30 -7.92 -14.33 -13.22
C ILE A 30 -9.42 -14.58 -13.00
N ASP A 31 -9.72 -15.47 -12.05
CA ASP A 31 -11.10 -15.76 -11.68
C ASP A 31 -11.79 -14.52 -11.08
N CYS A 32 -13.05 -14.31 -11.49
CA CYS A 32 -13.85 -13.22 -10.95
C CYS A 32 -14.22 -13.50 -9.48
N CYS A 33 -13.83 -12.60 -8.59
CA CYS A 33 -14.03 -12.71 -7.14
C CYS A 33 -14.87 -11.57 -6.55
N VAL A 34 -15.22 -10.55 -7.35
CA VAL A 34 -15.98 -9.37 -6.94
C VAL A 34 -17.32 -9.37 -7.68
N TYR A 35 -18.42 -9.52 -6.93
CA TYR A 35 -19.76 -9.64 -7.50
C TYR A 35 -20.55 -8.34 -7.40
N GLU A 36 -21.78 -8.32 -7.92
CA GLU A 36 -22.61 -7.11 -7.98
C GLU A 36 -22.85 -6.47 -6.60
N GLU A 37 -23.05 -7.27 -5.54
CA GLU A 37 -23.22 -6.75 -4.18
C GLU A 37 -21.95 -6.07 -3.66
N ASP A 38 -20.78 -6.63 -3.98
CA ASP A 38 -19.49 -6.06 -3.63
C ASP A 38 -19.29 -4.74 -4.38
N ASN A 39 -19.51 -4.73 -5.69
CA ASN A 39 -19.42 -3.52 -6.52
C ASN A 39 -20.37 -2.43 -6.05
N ARG A 40 -21.59 -2.77 -5.63
CA ARG A 40 -22.55 -1.81 -5.08
C ARG A 40 -22.01 -1.10 -3.84
N LYS A 41 -21.28 -1.81 -2.97
CA LYS A 41 -20.63 -1.24 -1.78
C LYS A 41 -19.37 -0.44 -2.15
N LEU A 42 -18.54 -0.96 -3.06
CA LEU A 42 -17.29 -0.33 -3.48
C LEU A 42 -17.53 1.00 -4.22
N LEU A 43 -18.57 1.05 -5.05
CA LEU A 43 -18.93 2.19 -5.89
C LEU A 43 -19.91 3.16 -5.21
N ALA A 44 -20.39 2.86 -4.01
CA ALA A 44 -21.23 3.80 -3.25
C ALA A 44 -20.45 5.09 -2.94
N SER A 45 -21.14 6.21 -2.76
CA SER A 45 -20.49 7.44 -2.30
C SER A 45 -19.82 7.24 -0.93
N TYR A 46 -18.68 7.89 -0.72
CA TYR A 46 -18.02 7.94 0.57
C TYR A 46 -18.81 8.78 1.57
N THR A 47 -18.73 8.40 2.83
CA THR A 47 -19.43 9.06 3.94
C THR A 47 -18.46 9.70 4.92
N GLY A 48 -18.92 10.74 5.64
CA GLY A 48 -18.12 11.37 6.68
C GLY A 48 -17.76 10.43 7.82
N GLU A 49 -18.58 9.40 8.05
CA GLU A 49 -18.31 8.38 9.06
C GLU A 49 -17.09 7.52 8.67
N GLU A 50 -16.97 7.10 7.41
CA GLU A 50 -15.78 6.37 6.95
C GLU A 50 -14.49 7.19 7.09
N VAL A 51 -14.57 8.50 6.82
CA VAL A 51 -13.46 9.45 7.02
C VAL A 51 -13.08 9.55 8.50
N ARG A 52 -14.08 9.66 9.38
CA ARG A 52 -13.88 9.69 10.84
C ARG A 52 -13.23 8.40 11.32
N GLU A 53 -13.77 7.25 10.95
CA GLU A 53 -13.23 5.93 11.30
C GLU A 53 -11.79 5.75 10.81
N ALA A 54 -11.49 6.22 9.59
CA ALA A 54 -10.14 6.20 9.04
C ALA A 54 -9.17 6.94 9.97
N LEU A 55 -9.47 8.19 10.32
CA LEU A 55 -8.65 9.01 11.22
C LEU A 55 -8.50 8.39 12.62
N PHE A 56 -9.60 7.98 13.26
CA PHE A 56 -9.55 7.47 14.63
C PHE A 56 -8.92 6.08 14.74
N GLY A 57 -8.90 5.31 13.65
CA GLY A 57 -8.12 4.08 13.61
C GLY A 57 -6.61 4.30 13.38
N MET A 58 -6.13 5.52 13.17
CA MET A 58 -4.70 5.79 12.92
C MET A 58 -3.93 5.88 14.23
N GLY A 59 -2.69 5.37 14.24
CA GLY A 59 -1.75 5.61 15.33
C GLY A 59 -1.44 7.11 15.45
N SER A 60 -1.66 7.66 16.65
CA SER A 60 -1.66 9.10 16.91
C SER A 60 -0.29 9.78 16.73
N THR A 61 0.80 9.05 16.97
CA THR A 61 2.19 9.56 16.98
C THR A 61 2.98 9.26 15.70
N LYS A 62 2.30 8.88 14.61
CA LYS A 62 2.97 8.67 13.31
C LYS A 62 3.53 10.00 12.78
N ALA A 63 4.65 9.93 12.06
CA ALA A 63 5.31 11.09 11.50
C ALA A 63 4.36 11.92 10.61
N PRO A 64 4.33 13.26 10.78
CA PRO A 64 3.54 14.16 9.94
C PRO A 64 4.15 14.30 8.53
N GLY A 65 3.45 15.02 7.66
CA GLY A 65 4.01 15.45 6.38
C GLY A 65 4.73 16.79 6.53
N GLU A 66 4.80 17.56 5.44
CA GLU A 66 5.44 18.88 5.42
C GLU A 66 4.71 19.91 6.28
N ASP A 67 3.41 19.70 6.51
CA ASP A 67 2.59 20.56 7.36
C ASP A 67 2.92 20.47 8.86
N GLY A 68 3.67 19.45 9.27
CA GLY A 68 4.06 19.23 10.67
C GLY A 68 2.92 18.75 11.58
N PHE A 69 1.71 18.50 11.08
CA PHE A 69 0.56 18.13 11.91
C PHE A 69 0.41 16.59 12.00
N PRO A 70 0.60 15.98 13.19
CA PRO A 70 0.42 14.54 13.37
C PRO A 70 -1.05 14.17 13.50
N ALA A 71 -1.38 12.88 13.36
CA ALA A 71 -2.76 12.39 13.50
C ALA A 71 -3.39 12.76 14.85
N PHE A 72 -2.58 12.82 15.91
CA PHE A 72 -2.99 13.31 17.23
C PHE A 72 -3.67 14.69 17.19
N PHE A 73 -3.15 15.64 16.39
CA PHE A 73 -3.73 16.97 16.27
C PHE A 73 -5.17 16.90 15.75
N TYR A 74 -5.37 16.17 14.66
CA TYR A 74 -6.69 15.99 14.05
C TYR A 74 -7.67 15.25 14.97
N GLN A 75 -7.20 14.23 15.69
CA GLN A 75 -8.02 13.48 16.65
C GLN A 75 -8.44 14.34 17.84
N LYS A 76 -7.56 15.23 18.33
CA LYS A 76 -7.84 16.11 19.49
C LYS A 76 -8.67 17.33 19.13
N CYS A 77 -8.44 17.91 17.96
CA CYS A 77 -9.14 19.10 17.48
C CYS A 77 -10.33 18.76 16.59
N TRP A 78 -10.80 17.51 16.58
CA TRP A 78 -11.87 17.03 15.68
C TRP A 78 -13.16 17.84 15.81
N ASN A 79 -13.49 18.30 17.01
CA ASN A 79 -14.66 19.16 17.27
C ASN A 79 -14.55 20.56 16.64
N ILE A 80 -13.36 20.97 16.21
CA ILE A 80 -13.09 22.26 15.57
C ILE A 80 -12.93 22.09 14.06
N ILE A 81 -12.09 21.14 13.62
CA ILE A 81 -11.69 20.99 12.22
C ILE A 81 -12.35 19.81 11.49
N GLY A 82 -13.14 19.00 12.20
CA GLY A 82 -13.67 17.73 11.67
C GLY A 82 -14.59 17.92 10.48
N GLU A 83 -15.44 18.94 10.49
CA GLU A 83 -16.35 19.25 9.38
C GLU A 83 -15.57 19.62 8.12
N ASP A 84 -14.56 20.48 8.24
CA ASP A 84 -13.71 20.89 7.11
C ASP A 84 -12.94 19.71 6.54
N VAL A 85 -12.36 18.86 7.40
CA VAL A 85 -11.62 17.66 6.99
C VAL A 85 -12.54 16.67 6.26
N VAL A 86 -13.76 16.45 6.78
CA VAL A 86 -14.76 15.59 6.14
C VAL A 86 -15.18 16.16 4.79
N SER A 87 -15.54 17.44 4.74
CA SER A 87 -15.94 18.10 3.50
C SER A 87 -14.86 17.99 2.43
N PHE A 88 -13.62 18.31 2.79
CA PHE A 88 -12.47 18.19 1.89
C PHE A 88 -12.26 16.76 1.41
N CYS A 89 -12.31 15.77 2.31
CA CYS A 89 -12.11 14.37 1.93
C CYS A 89 -13.22 13.87 1.02
N LEU A 90 -14.48 14.21 1.29
CA LEU A 90 -15.61 13.78 0.48
C LEU A 90 -15.60 14.39 -0.92
N SER A 91 -15.25 15.68 -1.04
CA SER A 91 -15.11 16.33 -2.34
C SER A 91 -14.07 15.62 -3.21
N LEU A 92 -12.96 15.16 -2.64
CA LEU A 92 -11.96 14.38 -3.38
C LEU A 92 -12.43 12.95 -3.68
N LEU A 93 -12.98 12.25 -2.68
CA LEU A 93 -13.32 10.83 -2.80
C LEU A 93 -14.53 10.58 -3.71
N ASN A 94 -15.44 11.55 -3.82
CA ASN A 94 -16.64 11.46 -4.64
C ASN A 94 -16.50 12.17 -6.01
N GLY A 95 -15.33 12.75 -6.32
CA GLY A 95 -15.00 13.27 -7.65
C GLY A 95 -15.30 14.75 -7.89
N ASP A 96 -15.60 15.53 -6.86
CA ASP A 96 -15.83 16.98 -6.95
C ASP A 96 -14.53 17.80 -6.98
N MET A 97 -13.38 17.20 -6.63
CA MET A 97 -12.06 17.84 -6.58
C MET A 97 -10.96 16.93 -7.13
N GLU A 98 -9.88 17.54 -7.65
CA GLU A 98 -8.69 16.81 -8.08
C GLU A 98 -7.66 16.60 -6.95
N VAL A 99 -7.05 15.41 -6.93
CA VAL A 99 -6.03 15.00 -5.96
C VAL A 99 -4.71 15.79 -6.08
N SER A 100 -4.49 16.46 -7.22
CA SER A 100 -3.26 17.21 -7.53
C SER A 100 -2.91 18.26 -6.46
N GLN A 101 -3.90 18.80 -5.76
CA GLN A 101 -3.71 19.81 -4.70
C GLN A 101 -3.01 19.28 -3.44
N ILE A 102 -3.05 17.96 -3.19
CA ILE A 102 -2.48 17.34 -1.98
C ILE A 102 -1.46 16.24 -2.30
N ASN A 103 -1.20 15.97 -3.58
CA ASN A 103 -0.24 14.98 -4.03
C ASN A 103 1.21 15.50 -4.03
N SER A 104 1.54 16.40 -3.09
CA SER A 104 2.92 16.74 -2.77
C SER A 104 3.36 15.90 -1.58
N THR A 105 4.53 15.29 -1.67
CA THR A 105 5.06 14.43 -0.61
C THR A 105 6.55 14.66 -0.44
N HIS A 106 6.95 14.80 0.82
CA HIS A 106 8.36 14.90 1.17
C HIS A 106 9.01 13.52 1.19
N ILE A 107 10.12 13.35 0.48
CA ILE A 107 10.86 12.08 0.50
C ILE A 107 12.08 12.23 1.41
N VAL A 108 12.11 11.45 2.49
CA VAL A 108 13.25 11.35 3.40
C VAL A 108 14.02 10.06 3.13
N PHE A 109 15.34 10.12 3.18
CA PHE A 109 16.21 8.96 2.99
C PHE A 109 16.63 8.34 4.32
N ILE A 110 16.26 7.08 4.55
CA ILE A 110 16.74 6.29 5.68
C ILE A 110 17.87 5.34 5.22
N PRO A 111 19.08 5.43 5.78
CA PRO A 111 20.17 4.50 5.48
C PRO A 111 19.79 3.04 5.76
N LYS A 112 20.07 2.13 4.81
CA LYS A 112 19.96 0.67 4.99
C LYS A 112 21.21 0.08 5.65
N ILE A 113 22.35 0.72 5.45
CA ILE A 113 23.68 0.25 5.87
C ILE A 113 24.47 1.40 6.54
N THR A 114 25.54 1.04 7.23
CA THR A 114 26.52 2.00 7.75
C THR A 114 27.29 2.63 6.60
N ASN A 115 27.57 3.94 6.69
CA ASN A 115 28.31 4.73 5.69
C ASN A 115 27.78 4.59 4.24
N PRO A 116 26.51 4.98 3.98
CA PRO A 116 25.92 4.83 2.66
C PRO A 116 26.60 5.75 1.62
N SER A 117 27.19 5.15 0.58
CA SER A 117 27.85 5.86 -0.52
C SER A 117 27.04 5.93 -1.83
N ASN A 118 25.86 5.29 -1.90
CA ASN A 118 25.01 5.23 -3.11
C ASN A 118 23.53 5.40 -2.73
N LEU A 119 22.72 6.02 -3.60
CA LEU A 119 21.27 6.18 -3.41
C LEU A 119 20.51 4.85 -3.23
N THR A 120 21.00 3.74 -3.79
CA THR A 120 20.42 2.40 -3.58
C THR A 120 20.56 1.91 -2.13
N HIS A 121 21.53 2.46 -1.39
CA HIS A 121 21.77 2.18 0.03
C HIS A 121 20.77 2.89 0.95
N PHE A 122 19.90 3.75 0.41
CA PHE A 122 18.84 4.39 1.16
C PHE A 122 17.49 3.75 0.86
N ARG A 123 16.59 3.80 1.84
CA ARG A 123 15.15 3.61 1.66
C ARG A 123 14.52 5.00 1.53
N PRO A 124 13.88 5.34 0.40
CA PRO A 124 13.02 6.50 0.37
C PRO A 124 11.81 6.24 1.29
N ILE A 125 11.44 7.22 2.09
CA ILE A 125 10.19 7.24 2.84
C ILE A 125 9.43 8.49 2.46
N SER A 126 8.24 8.26 1.91
CA SER A 126 7.25 9.27 1.58
C SER A 126 6.51 9.74 2.84
N LEU A 127 6.76 10.97 3.26
CA LEU A 127 6.05 11.63 4.36
C LEU A 127 4.87 12.44 3.80
N CYS A 128 3.72 11.78 3.68
CA CYS A 128 2.49 12.42 3.26
C CYS A 128 1.80 13.15 4.43
N ASN A 129 1.11 14.25 4.13
CA ASN A 129 0.26 14.94 5.11
C ASN A 129 -0.82 13.99 5.65
N VAL A 130 -1.26 14.21 6.88
CA VAL A 130 -2.24 13.33 7.54
C VAL A 130 -3.55 13.30 6.76
N VAL A 131 -4.00 14.41 6.18
CA VAL A 131 -5.19 14.46 5.33
C VAL A 131 -5.10 13.47 4.16
N TYR A 132 -3.95 13.40 3.48
CA TYR A 132 -3.72 12.40 2.43
C TYR A 132 -3.79 10.96 2.98
N LYS A 133 -3.21 10.74 4.18
CA LYS A 133 -3.26 9.44 4.84
C LYS A 133 -4.69 9.04 5.25
N ILE A 134 -5.55 10.01 5.60
CA ILE A 134 -6.97 9.77 5.87
C ILE A 134 -7.64 9.25 4.59
N LEU A 135 -7.49 9.95 3.46
CA LEU A 135 -8.04 9.54 2.16
C LEU A 135 -7.63 8.11 1.77
N ALA A 136 -6.33 7.86 1.73
CA ALA A 136 -5.80 6.54 1.36
C ALA A 136 -6.31 5.43 2.30
N LYS A 137 -6.46 5.74 3.58
CA LYS A 137 -6.99 4.79 4.55
C LYS A 137 -8.50 4.58 4.42
N THR A 138 -9.27 5.61 4.10
CA THR A 138 -10.71 5.48 3.82
C THR A 138 -10.93 4.52 2.66
N ILE A 139 -10.18 4.69 1.57
CA ILE A 139 -10.21 3.76 0.42
C ILE A 139 -9.78 2.35 0.84
N ALA A 140 -8.66 2.22 1.57
CA ALA A 140 -8.16 0.92 2.02
C ALA A 140 -9.13 0.20 2.97
N ASN A 141 -9.85 0.92 3.82
CA ASN A 141 -10.87 0.35 4.70
C ASN A 141 -12.04 -0.21 3.89
N ARG A 142 -12.45 0.46 2.82
CA ARG A 142 -13.50 -0.03 1.91
C ARG A 142 -13.06 -1.26 1.13
N LEU A 143 -11.86 -1.23 0.56
CA LEU A 143 -11.27 -2.39 -0.15
C LEU A 143 -11.07 -3.60 0.77
N ARG A 144 -10.83 -3.39 2.06
CA ARG A 144 -10.72 -4.48 3.04
C ARG A 144 -11.98 -5.35 3.10
N GLY A 145 -13.16 -4.81 2.79
CA GLY A 145 -14.40 -5.59 2.77
C GLY A 145 -14.43 -6.70 1.72
N VAL A 146 -13.56 -6.62 0.69
CA VAL A 146 -13.52 -7.57 -0.43
C VAL A 146 -12.17 -8.25 -0.60
N ILE A 147 -11.10 -7.72 0.01
CA ILE A 147 -9.73 -8.20 -0.23
C ILE A 147 -9.57 -9.69 0.07
N ASP A 148 -10.24 -10.21 1.09
CA ASP A 148 -10.20 -11.63 1.48
C ASP A 148 -10.75 -12.57 0.40
N LYS A 149 -11.63 -12.06 -0.49
CA LYS A 149 -12.15 -12.80 -1.66
C LYS A 149 -11.19 -12.76 -2.84
N CYS A 150 -10.33 -11.74 -2.89
CA CYS A 150 -9.47 -11.44 -4.03
C CYS A 150 -8.07 -12.06 -3.90
N ILE A 151 -7.73 -12.62 -2.74
CA ILE A 151 -6.40 -13.12 -2.43
C ILE A 151 -6.47 -14.58 -1.97
N GLU A 152 -5.46 -15.35 -2.38
CA GLU A 152 -5.29 -16.73 -1.98
C GLU A 152 -5.04 -16.88 -0.47
N GLU A 153 -5.41 -18.03 0.10
CA GLU A 153 -5.19 -18.32 1.53
C GLU A 153 -3.70 -18.27 1.92
N ALA A 154 -2.81 -18.63 0.98
CA ALA A 154 -1.36 -18.61 1.17
C ALA A 154 -0.76 -17.19 1.27
N GLN A 155 -1.52 -16.14 0.94
CA GLN A 155 -1.07 -14.76 1.05
C GLN A 155 -1.29 -14.24 2.48
N SER A 156 -0.25 -14.25 3.32
CA SER A 156 -0.38 -13.87 4.74
C SER A 156 -0.08 -12.39 5.05
N THR A 157 0.71 -11.71 4.22
CA THR A 157 1.19 -10.35 4.53
C THR A 157 0.12 -9.29 4.29
N PHE A 158 -0.02 -8.38 5.25
CA PHE A 158 -0.95 -7.23 5.22
C PHE A 158 -2.44 -7.59 5.22
N VAL A 159 -2.78 -8.84 5.56
CA VAL A 159 -4.17 -9.30 5.71
C VAL A 159 -4.48 -9.44 7.20
N PRO A 160 -5.56 -8.81 7.71
CA PRO A 160 -5.97 -8.99 9.10
C PRO A 160 -6.15 -10.47 9.44
N ARG A 161 -5.67 -10.88 10.62
CA ARG A 161 -5.76 -12.26 11.16
C ARG A 161 -4.91 -13.31 10.44
N ARG A 162 -4.06 -12.94 9.48
CA ARG A 162 -3.03 -13.84 8.91
C ARG A 162 -1.67 -13.48 9.49
N LEU A 163 -0.90 -14.46 9.95
CA LEU A 163 0.37 -14.23 10.64
C LEU A 163 1.55 -14.71 9.78
N ILE A 164 2.68 -14.00 9.87
CA ILE A 164 3.91 -14.36 9.16
C ILE A 164 4.40 -15.80 9.47
N PRO A 165 4.32 -16.31 10.73
CA PRO A 165 4.69 -17.69 11.05
C PRO A 165 3.92 -18.75 10.27
N ASP A 166 2.66 -18.49 9.86
CA ASP A 166 1.85 -19.45 9.11
C ASP A 166 2.52 -19.77 7.75
N ASN A 167 3.06 -18.74 7.09
CA ASN A 167 3.81 -18.92 5.84
C ASN A 167 5.16 -19.60 6.04
N VAL A 168 5.79 -19.41 7.20
CA VAL A 168 7.04 -20.13 7.54
C VAL A 168 6.75 -21.62 7.70
N LEU A 169 5.65 -21.97 8.37
CA LEU A 169 5.20 -23.35 8.52
C LEU A 169 4.86 -23.97 7.17
N LEU A 170 4.10 -23.27 6.32
CA LEU A 170 3.78 -23.73 4.97
C LEU A 170 5.05 -24.00 4.14
N ALA A 171 6.02 -23.09 4.18
CA ALA A 171 7.30 -23.28 3.50
C ALA A 171 8.08 -24.50 4.05
N TYR A 172 8.03 -24.72 5.37
CA TYR A 172 8.66 -25.87 6.00
C TYR A 172 8.03 -27.19 5.54
N GLU A 173 6.69 -27.27 5.48
CA GLU A 173 5.94 -28.43 4.99
C GLU A 173 6.21 -28.72 3.52
N ILE A 174 6.29 -27.69 2.67
CA ILE A 174 6.70 -27.83 1.27
C ILE A 174 8.10 -28.45 1.20
N LEU A 175 9.08 -27.88 1.89
CA LEU A 175 10.45 -28.40 1.91
C LEU A 175 10.55 -29.81 2.50
N HIS A 176 9.75 -30.13 3.51
CA HIS A 176 9.68 -31.46 4.09
C HIS A 176 9.14 -32.48 3.08
N SER A 177 8.04 -32.15 2.40
CA SER A 177 7.43 -32.99 1.37
C SER A 177 8.39 -33.28 0.22
N LEU A 178 9.15 -32.26 -0.22
CA LEU A 178 10.22 -32.41 -1.21
C LEU A 178 11.33 -33.35 -0.74
N LYS A 179 11.69 -33.32 0.54
CA LYS A 179 12.70 -34.22 1.11
C LYS A 179 12.22 -35.66 1.21
N GLN A 180 10.93 -35.90 1.43
CA GLN A 180 10.35 -37.25 1.51
C GLN A 180 10.10 -37.87 0.14
N THR A 181 9.85 -37.05 -0.89
CA THR A 181 9.56 -37.49 -2.26
C THR A 181 10.81 -37.65 -3.13
N ARG A 182 11.84 -38.33 -2.61
CA ARG A 182 13.12 -38.58 -3.33
C ARG A 182 13.10 -39.77 -4.28
N LEU A 183 12.09 -40.63 -4.19
CA LEU A 183 11.95 -41.85 -4.98
C LEU A 183 10.67 -41.77 -5.83
N GLY A 184 10.80 -41.94 -7.14
CA GLY A 184 9.68 -41.88 -8.08
C GLY A 184 10.10 -41.38 -9.46
N LYS A 185 9.19 -41.45 -10.45
CA LYS A 185 9.42 -40.97 -11.82
C LYS A 185 9.21 -39.45 -11.99
N LYS A 186 8.59 -38.78 -11.01
CA LYS A 186 8.33 -37.34 -11.00
C LYS A 186 9.22 -36.67 -9.96
N GLY A 187 9.98 -35.65 -10.38
CA GLY A 187 10.73 -34.78 -9.48
C GLY A 187 9.93 -33.53 -9.15
N PHE A 188 10.13 -32.98 -7.95
CA PHE A 188 9.53 -31.73 -7.52
C PHE A 188 10.61 -30.64 -7.39
N MET A 189 10.23 -29.38 -7.59
CA MET A 189 11.12 -28.21 -7.52
C MET A 189 10.44 -27.09 -6.73
N ALA A 190 11.20 -26.44 -5.85
CA ALA A 190 10.80 -25.18 -5.23
C ALA A 190 11.41 -24.02 -6.00
N VAL A 191 10.59 -23.01 -6.32
CA VAL A 191 11.03 -21.78 -6.98
C VAL A 191 10.84 -20.62 -5.99
N LYS A 192 11.93 -19.88 -5.72
CA LYS A 192 11.89 -18.66 -4.91
C LYS A 192 12.05 -17.45 -5.83
N LEU A 193 11.03 -16.61 -5.88
CA LEU A 193 11.02 -15.36 -6.63
C LEU A 193 11.15 -14.19 -5.65
N ASP A 194 11.89 -13.15 -6.03
CA ASP A 194 12.03 -11.93 -5.25
C ASP A 194 11.91 -10.73 -6.19
N MET A 195 11.14 -9.71 -5.78
CA MET A 195 10.90 -8.52 -6.58
C MET A 195 11.76 -7.36 -6.07
N SER A 196 12.64 -6.85 -6.94
CA SER A 196 13.44 -5.68 -6.61
C SER A 196 12.54 -4.44 -6.50
N LYS A 197 12.60 -3.72 -5.37
CA LYS A 197 11.90 -2.44 -5.17
C LYS A 197 10.39 -2.50 -5.43
N ALA A 198 9.71 -3.48 -4.81
CA ALA A 198 8.30 -3.76 -5.04
C ALA A 198 7.35 -2.55 -4.93
N TYR A 199 7.64 -1.56 -4.08
CA TYR A 199 6.84 -0.33 -3.95
C TYR A 199 7.24 0.79 -4.91
N ASP A 200 8.44 0.73 -5.49
CA ASP A 200 8.94 1.78 -6.39
C ASP A 200 8.68 1.45 -7.86
N ARG A 201 8.27 0.21 -8.18
CA ARG A 201 8.14 -0.33 -9.55
C ARG A 201 6.79 -0.99 -9.81
N VAL A 202 5.72 -0.44 -9.23
CA VAL A 202 4.36 -0.92 -9.48
C VAL A 202 3.88 -0.36 -10.81
N GLU A 203 3.57 -1.24 -11.77
CA GLU A 203 3.03 -0.96 -13.11
C GLU A 203 1.86 -1.90 -13.41
#